data_AF-A0A1G3L8T8-F1
#
_entry.id   AF-A0A1G3L8T8-F1
#
_cell.length_a   1.000
_cell.length_b   1.000
_cell.length_c   1.000
_cell.angle_alpha   90.00
_cell.angle_beta   90.00
_cell.angle_gamma   90.00
#
_symmetry.space_group_name_H-M   'P 1'
#
loop_
_entity.id
_entity.type
_entity.pdbx_description
1 polymer ?
#
loop_
_entity_poly.entity_id
_entity_poly.type
_entity_poly.pdbx_seq_one_letter_code
_entity_poly.pdbx_strand_id
1 'polypeptide(L)' 'MERILIFEDKYIGKYVTLQNEDSDKVITFDESAIKAYNDAKKLGVESPILMYVPDGEVAYIL' A
#
# COMPACT_ATOMS: atom_id res chain seq x y z
N MET A 1 7.14 -16.47 -7.97
CA MET A 1 8.05 -15.90 -6.96
C MET A 1 7.18 -15.09 -6.02
N GLU A 2 7.20 -15.39 -4.73
CA GLU A 2 6.50 -14.57 -3.73
C GLU A 2 7.31 -13.29 -3.53
N ARG A 3 6.72 -12.13 -3.86
CA ARG A 3 7.28 -10.82 -3.51
C ARG A 3 6.67 -10.43 -2.18
N ILE A 4 7.46 -10.27 -1.13
CA ILE A 4 6.95 -9.57 0.04
C ILE A 4 6.93 -8.08 -0.29
N LEU A 5 5.74 -7.50 -0.23
CA LEU A 5 5.52 -6.12 -0.62
C LEU A 5 5.81 -5.15 0.53
N ILE A 6 5.49 -5.50 1.78
CA ILE A 6 5.56 -4.58 2.93
C ILE A 6 5.82 -5.36 4.23
N PHE A 7 6.88 -4.99 4.97
CA PHE A 7 7.29 -5.61 6.25
C PHE A 7 7.46 -4.61 7.41
N GLU A 8 7.14 -3.33 7.21
CA GLU A 8 7.37 -2.33 8.26
C GLU A 8 6.16 -2.18 9.18
N ASP A 9 6.37 -2.35 10.50
CA ASP A 9 5.34 -2.29 11.55
C ASP A 9 4.42 -1.07 11.47
N LYS A 10 4.93 0.08 11.01
CA LYS A 10 4.14 1.32 10.88
C LYS A 10 2.95 1.21 9.90
N TYR A 11 2.95 0.20 9.04
CA TYR A 11 1.90 -0.04 8.05
C TYR A 11 0.87 -1.07 8.51
N ILE A 12 1.12 -1.81 9.60
CA ILE A 12 0.18 -2.80 10.14
C ILE A 12 -1.15 -2.13 10.46
N GLY A 13 -2.24 -2.78 10.03
CA GLY A 13 -3.61 -2.31 10.22
C GLY A 13 -4.01 -1.15 9.30
N LYS A 14 -3.17 -0.77 8.32
CA LYS A 14 -3.41 0.37 7.44
C LYS A 14 -3.60 -0.05 5.99
N TYR A 15 -4.25 0.84 5.25
CA TYR A 15 -4.21 0.82 3.80
C TYR A 15 -2.99 1.57 3.31
N VAL A 16 -2.29 0.99 2.35
CA VAL A 16 -1.06 1.51 1.75
C VAL A 16 -1.26 1.63 0.25
N THR A 17 -0.63 2.63 -0.36
CA THR A 17 -0.61 2.76 -1.82
C THR A 17 0.78 2.56 -2.37
N LEU A 18 0.85 1.83 -3.49
CA LEU A 18 2.05 1.70 -4.32
C LEU A 18 1.84 2.44 -5.63
N GLN A 19 2.93 2.81 -6.30
CA GLN A 19 2.86 3.49 -7.58
C GLN A 19 2.32 2.57 -8.70
N ASN A 20 2.76 1.31 -8.72
CA ASN A 20 2.40 0.27 -9.70
C ASN A 20 2.85 -1.11 -9.19
N GLU A 21 2.60 -2.18 -9.96
CA GLU A 21 2.91 -3.58 -9.61
C GLU A 21 4.41 -3.88 -9.51
N ASP A 22 5.24 -3.04 -10.12
CA ASP A 22 6.69 -3.16 -10.13
C ASP A 22 7.38 -2.38 -9.01
N SER A 23 6.64 -1.59 -8.24
CA SER A 23 7.16 -0.74 -7.18
C SER A 23 6.85 -1.33 -5.80
N ASP A 24 7.88 -1.53 -5.00
CA ASP A 24 7.79 -1.84 -3.56
C ASP A 24 7.66 -0.59 -2.69
N LYS A 25 7.69 0.61 -3.30
CA LYS A 25 7.68 1.87 -2.59
C LYS A 25 6.26 2.28 -2.20
N VAL A 26 6.01 2.32 -0.89
CA VAL A 26 4.80 2.92 -0.31
C VAL A 26 4.81 4.44 -0.56
N ILE A 27 3.76 4.94 -1.21
CA ILE A 27 3.56 6.36 -1.51
C ILE A 27 2.75 7.05 -0.41
N THR A 28 1.62 6.46 -0.02
CA THR A 28 0.78 6.93 1.08
C THR A 28 0.29 5.76 1.93
N PHE A 29 -0.11 6.05 3.16
CA PHE A 29 -0.77 5.07 4.04
C PHE A 29 -1.73 5.76 5.00
N ASP A 30 -2.86 5.11 5.29
CA ASP A 30 -3.88 5.61 6.21
C ASP A 30 -4.79 4.47 6.71
N GLU A 31 -5.47 4.65 7.82
CA GLU A 31 -6.48 3.69 8.30
C GLU A 31 -7.73 3.67 7.39
N SER A 32 -7.96 4.74 6.63
CA SER A 32 -9.02 4.83 5.62
C SER A 32 -8.49 4.57 4.21
N ALA A 33 -9.00 3.50 3.58
CA ALA A 33 -8.77 3.15 2.17
C ALA A 33 -8.94 4.35 1.23
N ILE A 34 -10.04 5.09 1.40
CA ILE A 34 -10.41 6.23 0.55
C ILE A 34 -9.40 7.35 0.71
N LYS A 35 -8.96 7.62 1.94
CA LYS A 35 -8.00 8.69 2.22
C LYS A 35 -6.63 8.36 1.65
N ALA A 36 -6.12 7.15 1.90
CA ALA A 36 -4.85 6.68 1.34
C ALA A 36 -4.83 6.80 -0.20
N TYR A 37 -5.88 6.30 -0.88
CA TYR A 37 -6.00 6.36 -2.33
C TYR A 37 -6.06 7.80 -2.85
N ASN A 38 -6.92 8.66 -2.28
CA ASN A 38 -7.06 10.03 -2.72
C ASN A 38 -5.79 10.85 -2.50
N ASP A 39 -5.06 10.62 -1.42
CA ASP A 39 -3.80 11.30 -1.18
C ASP A 39 -2.74 10.88 -2.19
N ALA A 40 -2.70 9.60 -2.60
CA ALA A 40 -1.83 9.15 -3.69
C ALA A 40 -2.21 9.80 -5.04
N LYS A 41 -3.51 9.93 -5.33
CA LYS A 41 -4.00 10.67 -6.51
C LYS A 41 -3.58 12.14 -6.50
N LYS A 42 -3.65 12.81 -5.34
CA LYS A 42 -3.22 14.22 -5.17
C LYS A 42 -1.72 14.40 -5.40
N LEU A 43 -0.93 13.37 -5.13
CA LEU A 43 0.51 13.32 -5.42
C LEU A 43 0.84 13.08 -6.91
N GLY A 44 -0.17 12.93 -7.77
CA GLY A 44 0.01 12.74 -9.21
C GLY A 44 0.17 11.28 -9.63
N VAL A 45 -0.09 10.32 -8.75
CA VAL A 45 -0.10 8.90 -9.14
C VAL A 45 -1.39 8.60 -9.92
N GLU A 46 -1.27 8.15 -11.17
CA GLU A 46 -2.45 7.94 -12.02
C GLU A 46 -3.27 6.71 -11.62
N SER A 47 -2.62 5.60 -11.28
CA SER A 47 -3.26 4.34 -10.93
C SER A 47 -2.60 3.71 -9.70
N PRO A 48 -2.74 4.33 -8.51
CA PRO A 48 -2.12 3.79 -7.31
C PRO A 48 -2.76 2.45 -6.94
N ILE A 49 -1.93 1.46 -6.65
CA ILE A 49 -2.39 0.16 -6.16
C ILE A 49 -2.65 0.30 -4.67
N LEU A 50 -3.86 -0.01 -4.22
CA LEU A 50 -4.24 0.03 -2.82
C LEU A 50 -4.19 -1.38 -2.24
N MET A 51 -3.52 -1.54 -1.10
CA MET A 51 -3.50 -2.79 -0.35
C MET A 51 -3.85 -2.53 1.11
N TYR A 52 -4.46 -3.52 1.76
CA TYR A 52 -4.59 -3.54 3.21
C TYR A 52 -3.49 -4.42 3.80
N VAL A 53 -2.83 -3.93 4.85
CA VAL A 53 -1.82 -4.68 5.59
C VAL A 53 -2.49 -5.23 6.86
N PRO A 54 -2.88 -6.51 6.90
CA PRO A 54 -3.47 -7.10 8.09
C PRO A 54 -2.44 -7.20 9.22
N ASP A 55 -2.93 -7.42 10.43
CA ASP A 55 -2.09 -7.75 11.58
C ASP A 55 -1.46 -9.14 11.36
N GLY A 56 -0.16 -9.17 11.06
CA GLY A 56 0.59 -10.35 10.62
C GLY A 56 1.77 -9.97 9.73
N GLU A 57 2.81 -10.82 9.66
CA GLU A 57 4.10 -10.46 9.06
C GLU A 57 4.08 -10.21 7.54
N VAL A 58 3.06 -10.68 6.79
CA VAL A 58 3.10 -10.65 5.31
C VAL A 58 1.71 -10.47 4.67
N ALA A 59 1.60 -9.51 3.74
CA ALA A 59 0.49 -9.40 2.79
C ALA A 59 0.94 -9.87 1.38
N TYR A 60 0.14 -10.74 0.75
CA TYR A 60 0.41 -11.29 -0.58
C TYR A 60 -0.61 -10.73 -1.61
N ILE A 61 -0.14 -10.28 -2.77
CA ILE A 61 -0.99 -10.09 -3.97
C ILE A 61 -0.79 -11.31 -4.88
N LEU A 62 -1.89 -11.88 -5.40
CA LEU A 62 -1.94 -12.90 -6.45
C LEU A 62 -2.09 -12.25 -7.83
#